data_AF-A0A7V3RYH5-F1
#
_entry.id   AF-A0A7V3RYH5-F1
#
_cell.length_a   1.000
_cell.length_b   1.000
_cell.length_c   1.000
_cell.angle_alpha   90.00
_cell.angle_beta   90.00
_cell.angle_gamma   90.00
#
_symmetry.space_group_name_H-M   'P 1'
#
loop_
_entity.id
_entity.type
_entity.pdbx_description
1 polymer ?
#
loop_
_entity_poly.entity_id
_entity_poly.type
_entity_poly.pdbx_seq_one_letter_code
_entity_poly.pdbx_strand_id
1 'polypeptide(L)' 'MARKKIDFVYRQGRPVAVILDIKEYKEMLERLEDAADLRMLKAMRRKKLQFTRLEDFLREHKQGV' A
#
# COMPACT_ATOMS: atom_id res chain seq x y z
N MET A 1 -7.29 2.80 -21.77
CA MET A 1 -6.02 2.60 -21.05
C MET A 1 -5.02 1.99 -22.02
N ALA A 2 -3.90 2.65 -22.29
CA ALA A 2 -2.88 2.08 -23.17
C ALA A 2 -2.35 0.78 -22.56
N ARG A 3 -2.12 -0.24 -23.40
CA ARG A 3 -1.56 -1.52 -22.96
C ARG A 3 -0.11 -1.27 -22.56
N LYS A 4 0.17 -1.31 -21.25
CA LYS A 4 1.51 -1.11 -20.70
C LYS A 4 2.42 -2.20 -21.25
N LYS A 5 3.53 -1.81 -21.87
CA LYS A 5 4.47 -2.75 -22.49
C LYS A 5 5.23 -3.47 -21.38
N ILE A 6 5.11 -4.79 -21.33
CA ILE A 6 5.82 -5.65 -20.38
C ILE A 6 6.69 -6.58 -21.22
N ASP A 7 7.99 -6.55 -20.98
CA ASP A 7 8.92 -7.48 -21.61
C ASP A 7 9.22 -8.63 -20.65
N PHE A 8 9.43 -9.83 -21.19
CA PHE A 8 9.69 -11.05 -20.40
C PHE A 8 11.13 -11.52 -20.60
N VAL A 9 11.78 -11.94 -19.51
CA VAL A 9 13.09 -12.59 -19.52
C VAL A 9 12.88 -14.10 -19.44
N TYR A 10 13.45 -14.85 -20.38
CA TYR A 10 13.35 -16.31 -20.45
C TYR A 10 14.69 -16.98 -20.10
N ARG A 11 14.61 -18.12 -19.40
CA ARG A 11 15.74 -19.04 -19.14
C ARG A 11 15.29 -20.46 -19.44
N GLN A 12 16.01 -21.17 -20.32
CA GLN A 12 15.65 -22.53 -20.76
C GLN A 12 14.20 -22.64 -21.29
N GLY A 13 13.77 -21.64 -22.05
CA GLY A 13 12.41 -21.57 -22.61
C GLY A 13 11.30 -21.26 -21.59
N ARG A 14 11.63 -21.01 -20.31
CA ARG A 14 10.65 -20.65 -19.28
C ARG A 14 10.79 -19.17 -18.87
N PRO A 15 9.68 -18.43 -18.68
CA PRO A 15 9.76 -17.05 -18.20
C PRO A 15 10.21 -17.05 -16.73
N VAL A 16 11.20 -16.23 -16.41
CA VAL A 16 11.79 -16.14 -15.06
C VAL A 16 11.70 -14.74 -14.46
N ALA A 17 11.55 -13.71 -15.28
CA ALA A 17 11.38 -12.34 -14.82
C ALA A 17 10.60 -11.51 -15.85
N VAL A 18 10.19 -10.31 -15.43
CA VAL A 18 9.59 -9.28 -16.28
C VAL A 18 10.40 -7.99 -16.16
N ILE A 19 10.44 -7.22 -17.24
CA ILE A 19 10.99 -5.86 -17.26
C ILE A 19 9.79 -4.93 -17.35
N LEU A 20 9.73 -3.99 -16.41
CA LEU A 20 8.68 -3.00 -16.26
C LEU A 20 9.31 -1.62 -16.21
N ASP A 21 8.57 -0.60 -16.67
CA ASP A 21 8.92 0.78 -16.35
C ASP A 21 8.89 0.96 -14.82
N ILE A 22 9.84 1.74 -14.29
CA ILE A 22 9.96 1.91 -12.85
C ILE A 22 8.73 2.59 -12.23
N LYS A 23 8.06 3.48 -12.96
CA LYS A 23 6.82 4.13 -12.50
C LYS A 23 5.69 3.11 -12.38
N GLU A 24 5.64 2.16 -13.31
CA GLU A 24 4.66 1.09 -13.32
C GLU A 24 4.81 0.17 -12.11
N TYR A 25 6.05 -0.25 -11.83
CA TYR A 25 6.35 -1.04 -10.64
C TYR A 25 5.95 -0.31 -9.35
N LYS A 26 6.26 0.98 -9.24
CA LYS A 26 5.89 1.79 -8.07
C LYS A 26 4.37 1.93 -7.90
N GLU A 27 3.65 2.22 -8.98
CA GLU A 27 2.18 2.30 -8.95
C GLU A 27 1.55 0.98 -8.52
N MET A 28 2.12 -0.16 -8.95
CA MET A 28 1.66 -1.48 -8.51
C MET A 28 1.86 -1.70 -7.01
N LEU A 29 2.97 -1.22 -6.43
CA LEU A 29 3.23 -1.29 -4.99
C LEU A 29 2.26 -0.41 -4.19
N GLU A 30 2.06 0.85 -4.61
CA GLU A 30 1.13 1.78 -3.96
C GLU A 30 -0.28 1.19 -3.90
N ARG A 31 -0.76 0.61 -5.01
CA ARG A 31 -2.08 -0.03 -5.07
C ARG A 31 -2.20 -1.25 -4.15
N LEU A 32 -1.09 -1.98 -3.93
CA LEU A 32 -1.07 -3.12 -3.02
C LEU A 32 -1.18 -2.65 -1.56
N GLU A 33 -0.48 -1.57 -1.21
CA GLU A 33 -0.55 -0.92 0.09
C GLU A 33 -1.95 -0.35 0.35
N ASP A 34 -2.52 0.40 -0.61
CA ASP A 34 -3.89 0.90 -0.54
C ASP A 34 -4.91 -0.22 -0.27
N ALA A 35 -4.75 -1.36 -0.95
CA ALA A 35 -5.63 -2.51 -0.75
C ALA A 35 -5.50 -3.11 0.66
N ALA A 36 -4.28 -3.13 1.23
CA ALA A 36 -4.04 -3.57 2.60
C ALA A 36 -4.64 -2.59 3.62
N ASP A 37 -4.43 -1.28 3.42
CA ASP A 37 -4.97 -0.22 4.28
C ASP A 37 -6.50 -0.23 4.29
N LEU A 38 -7.14 -0.38 3.13
CA LEU A 38 -8.60 -0.52 3.05
C LEU A 38 -9.11 -1.74 3.81
N ARG A 39 -8.37 -2.86 3.81
CA ARG A 39 -8.72 -4.04 4.61
C ARG A 39 -8.59 -3.77 6.10
N MET A 40 -7.53 -3.07 6.51
CA MET A 40 -7.33 -2.66 7.90
C MET A 40 -8.47 -1.74 8.37
N LEU A 41 -8.80 -0.70 7.60
CA LEU A 41 -9.91 0.21 7.90
C LEU A 41 -11.25 -0.52 8.02
N LYS A 42 -11.52 -1.46 7.11
CA LYS A 42 -12.73 -2.31 7.18
C LYS A 42 -12.74 -3.17 8.45
N ALA A 43 -11.59 -3.70 8.87
CA ALA A 43 -11.48 -4.46 10.11
C ALA A 43 -11.69 -3.59 11.36
N MET A 44 -11.12 -2.38 11.38
CA MET A 44 -11.32 -1.41 12.47
C MET A 44 -12.80 -1.01 12.62
N ARG A 45 -13.49 -0.76 11.50
CA ARG A 45 -14.92 -0.42 11.48
C ARG A 45 -15.85 -1.50 12.03
N ARG A 46 -15.38 -2.76 12.14
CA ARG A 46 -16.17 -3.85 12.77
C ARG A 46 -16.25 -3.72 14.29
N LYS A 47 -15.33 -3.00 14.92
CA LYS A 47 -15.34 -2.73 16.36
C LYS A 47 -15.88 -1.33 16.60
N LYS A 48 -16.44 -1.07 17.80
CA LYS A 48 -16.84 0.29 18.18
C LYS A 48 -15.60 1.17 18.23
N LEU A 49 -15.51 2.15 17.32
CA LEU A 49 -14.43 3.11 17.30
C LEU A 49 -14.53 4.02 18.53
N GLN A 50 -13.41 4.21 19.22
CA GLN A 50 -13.27 5.23 20.25
C GLN A 50 -12.59 6.43 19.61
N PHE A 51 -13.16 7.61 19.82
CA PHE A 51 -12.63 8.87 19.31
C PHE A 51 -12.17 9.70 20.51
N THR A 52 -10.99 10.29 20.38
CA THR A 52 -10.43 11.22 21.35
C THR A 52 -10.19 12.54 20.62
N ARG A 53 -10.41 13.68 21.28
CA ARG A 53 -10.09 14.97 20.67
C ARG A 53 -8.58 15.05 20.46
N LEU A 54 -8.15 15.67 19.37
CA LEU A 54 -6.72 15.82 19.09
C LEU A 54 -6.01 16.54 20.24
N GLU A 55 -6.64 17.57 20.81
CA GLU A 55 -6.09 18.29 21.97
C GLU A 55 -5.88 17.38 23.18
N ASP A 56 -6.76 16.42 23.42
CA ASP A 56 -6.69 15.50 24.56
C ASP A 56 -5.58 14.47 24.35
N PHE A 57 -5.52 13.88 23.15
CA PHE A 57 -4.45 12.98 22.74
C PHE A 57 -3.07 13.64 22.85
N LEU A 58 -2.93 14.87 22.35
CA LEU A 58 -1.67 15.62 22.41
C LEU A 58 -1.26 15.98 23.84
N ARG A 59 -2.20 16.16 24.77
CA ARG A 59 -1.87 16.36 26.20
C ARG A 59 -1.34 15.08 26.85
N GLU A 60 -1.95 13.95 26.54
CA GLU A 60 -1.56 12.63 27.06
C GLU A 60 -0.22 12.13 26.50
N HIS A 61 0.08 12.50 25.24
CA HIS A 61 1.26 12.05 24.51
C HIS A 61 2.33 13.14 24.38
N LYS A 62 2.38 14.12 25.30
CA LYS A 62 3.53 15.02 25.44
C LYS A 62 4.75 14.25 25.98
N GLN A 63 5.34 13.41 25.15
CA GLN A 63 6.75 13.02 25.28
C GLN A 63 7.54 13.77 24.21
N GLY A 64 8.61 14.41 24.67
CA GLY A 64 9.29 15.51 24.00
C GLY A 64 9.85 15.16 22.62
N VAL A 65 9.80 16.17 21.76
CA VAL A 65 10.86 16.41 20.79
C VAL A 65 11.88 17.32 21.45
#